data_AF-A0A1Q7ZCF5-F1
#
_entry.id   AF-A0A1Q7ZCF5-F1
#
_cell.length_a   1.000
_cell.length_b   1.000
_cell.length_c   1.000
_cell.angle_alpha   90.00
_cell.angle_beta   90.00
_cell.angle_gamma   90.00
#
_symmetry.space_group_name_H-M   'P 1'
#
loop_
_entity.id
_entity.type
_entity.pdbx_description
1 polymer ?
#
loop_
_entity_poly.entity_id
_entity_poly.type
_entity_poly.pdbx_seq_one_letter_code
_entity_poly.pdbx_strand_id
1 'polypeptide(L)'
;MSIIDDLQKKEKALQKLIRLGSLTVLPLHADFNHASSQWRRDRSSQFWARTTIRCLCAAIEATLFSFRKIAEDIAPLSSVQFSTDEIEILSEKRTVVQGGIRTKRPKFLPPAGAVKETFRLFAKAVGTVATVDYGSGFSDFCGTFEVRNRLMHPKTPFDVAVEPKDINMADRGITWFNQTYMKVADQCQAHLAKVIAEHNRRNA
;
A
#
# COMPACT_ATOMS: atom_id res chain seq x y z
N MET A 1 30.03 17.85 -1.64
CA MET A 1 29.51 16.53 -1.20
C MET A 1 29.38 15.69 -2.45
N SER A 2 29.99 14.50 -2.49
CA SER A 2 30.00 13.67 -3.69
C SER A 2 28.59 13.15 -4.00
N ILE A 3 28.25 12.97 -5.29
CA ILE A 3 26.99 12.34 -5.70
C ILE A 3 26.87 10.92 -5.12
N ILE A 4 28.00 10.25 -4.88
CA ILE A 4 28.07 8.94 -4.22
C ILE A 4 27.65 9.05 -2.74
N ASP A 5 28.09 10.08 -2.02
CA ASP A 5 27.70 10.32 -0.63
C ASP A 5 26.18 10.57 -0.53
N ASP A 6 25.64 11.30 -1.52
CA ASP A 6 24.21 11.56 -1.62
C ASP A 6 23.44 10.26 -1.84
N LEU A 7 23.82 9.42 -2.81
CA LEU A 7 23.18 8.14 -3.09
C LEU A 7 23.22 7.17 -1.90
N GLN A 8 24.35 7.06 -1.20
CA GLN A 8 24.47 6.23 0.00
C GLN A 8 23.60 6.75 1.16
N LYS A 9 23.45 8.07 1.28
CA LYS A 9 22.53 8.68 2.24
C LYS A 9 21.08 8.35 1.92
N LYS A 10 20.71 8.29 0.63
CA LYS A 10 19.36 7.89 0.17
C LYS A 10 19.06 6.44 0.53
N GLU A 11 20.00 5.54 0.28
CA GLU A 11 19.85 4.14 0.63
C GLU A 11 19.64 3.94 2.14
N LYS A 12 20.47 4.58 2.98
CA LYS A 12 20.33 4.53 4.44
C LYS A 12 19.00 5.11 4.93
N ALA A 13 18.56 6.23 4.35
CA ALA A 13 17.27 6.84 4.67
C ALA A 13 16.12 5.89 4.31
N LEU A 14 16.15 5.30 3.11
CA LEU A 14 15.18 4.32 2.66
C LEU A 14 15.10 3.10 3.60
N GLN A 15 16.25 2.52 3.94
CA GLN A 15 16.30 1.38 4.88
C GLN A 15 15.71 1.74 6.25
N LYS A 16 16.02 2.93 6.77
CA LYS A 16 15.43 3.42 8.04
C LYS A 16 13.91 3.55 7.94
N LEU A 17 13.40 4.07 6.83
CA LEU A 17 11.97 4.24 6.60
C LEU A 17 11.23 2.92 6.44
N ILE A 18 11.82 1.96 5.72
CA ILE A 18 11.29 0.59 5.65
C ILE A 18 11.21 -0.02 7.06
N ARG A 19 12.27 0.14 7.87
CA ARG A 19 12.27 -0.35 9.25
C ARG A 19 11.20 0.32 10.10
N LEU A 20 11.05 1.64 10.04
CA LEU A 20 10.02 2.36 10.79
C LEU A 20 8.60 2.01 10.32
N GLY A 21 8.40 1.92 8.99
CA GLY A 21 7.13 1.47 8.40
C GLY A 21 6.75 0.07 8.86
N SER A 22 7.74 -0.83 9.00
CA SER A 22 7.51 -2.18 9.51
C SER A 22 6.94 -2.20 10.94
N LEU A 23 7.30 -1.23 11.79
CA LEU A 23 6.75 -1.16 13.16
C LEU A 23 5.24 -0.91 13.19
N THR A 24 4.70 -0.23 12.17
CA THR A 24 3.24 0.00 12.03
C THR A 24 2.55 -1.15 11.31
N VAL A 25 3.22 -1.76 10.33
CA VAL A 25 2.65 -2.81 9.47
C VAL A 25 2.65 -4.18 10.16
N LEU A 26 3.73 -4.52 10.89
CA LEU A 26 3.91 -5.84 11.50
C LEU A 26 2.81 -6.23 12.50
N PRO A 27 2.33 -5.34 13.40
CA PRO A 27 1.22 -5.69 14.29
C PRO A 27 -0.04 -6.11 13.54
N LEU A 28 -0.41 -5.39 12.47
CA LEU A 28 -1.63 -5.69 11.70
C LEU A 28 -1.49 -6.97 10.88
N HIS A 29 -0.29 -7.26 10.37
CA HIS A 29 0.01 -8.56 9.78
C HIS A 29 -0.06 -9.69 10.81
N ALA A 30 0.43 -9.47 12.03
CA ALA A 30 0.33 -10.44 13.12
C ALA A 30 -1.13 -10.72 13.49
N ASP A 31 -1.98 -9.69 13.56
CA ASP A 31 -3.42 -9.82 13.79
C ASP A 31 -4.08 -10.66 12.69
N PHE A 32 -3.78 -10.35 11.42
CA PHE A 32 -4.29 -11.13 10.29
C PHE A 32 -3.84 -12.59 10.35
N ASN A 33 -2.54 -12.83 10.58
CA ASN A 33 -1.99 -14.18 10.67
C ASN A 33 -2.62 -14.98 11.81
N HIS A 34 -2.82 -14.35 12.96
CA HIS A 34 -3.49 -14.97 14.10
C HIS A 34 -4.95 -15.31 13.76
N ALA A 35 -5.74 -14.34 13.27
CA ALA A 35 -7.14 -14.56 12.91
C ALA A 35 -7.30 -15.65 11.83
N SER A 36 -6.46 -15.63 10.80
CA SER A 36 -6.43 -16.62 9.74
C SER A 36 -6.08 -18.01 10.28
N SER A 37 -5.11 -18.11 11.19
CA SER A 37 -4.77 -19.37 11.85
C SER A 37 -5.94 -19.92 12.68
N GLN A 38 -6.67 -19.07 13.40
CA GLN A 38 -7.82 -19.51 14.18
C GLN A 38 -8.98 -19.95 13.28
N TRP A 39 -9.26 -19.20 12.19
CA TRP A 39 -10.26 -19.60 11.21
C TRP A 39 -9.92 -20.94 10.54
N ARG A 40 -8.65 -21.22 10.25
CA ARG A 40 -8.24 -22.52 9.68
C ARG A 40 -8.50 -23.69 10.63
N ARG A 41 -8.45 -23.45 11.95
CA ARG A 41 -8.75 -24.46 12.98
C ARG A 41 -10.25 -24.69 13.14
N ASP A 42 -11.05 -23.65 12.97
CA ASP A 42 -12.51 -23.72 12.98
C ASP A 42 -13.12 -22.93 11.82
N ARG A 43 -13.25 -23.61 10.67
CA ARG A 43 -13.78 -23.01 9.44
C ARG A 43 -15.29 -22.74 9.51
N SER A 44 -15.99 -23.26 10.52
CA SER A 44 -17.41 -23.01 10.76
C SER A 44 -17.66 -21.69 11.49
N SER A 45 -16.64 -21.16 12.19
CA SER A 45 -16.74 -19.93 12.96
C SER A 45 -16.87 -18.70 12.07
N GLN A 46 -18.08 -18.14 12.02
CA GLN A 46 -18.35 -16.85 11.40
C GLN A 46 -17.63 -15.69 12.11
N PHE A 47 -17.34 -15.82 13.41
CA PHE A 47 -16.50 -14.85 14.11
C PHE A 47 -15.11 -14.80 13.49
N TRP A 48 -14.42 -15.95 13.39
CA TRP A 48 -13.07 -16.00 12.83
C TRP A 48 -13.03 -15.65 11.34
N ALA A 49 -14.07 -16.02 10.58
CA ALA A 49 -14.19 -15.64 9.17
C ALA A 49 -14.23 -14.10 8.99
N ARG A 50 -15.12 -13.41 9.74
CA ARG A 50 -15.20 -11.93 9.71
C ARG A 50 -13.92 -11.27 10.21
N THR A 51 -13.36 -11.76 11.30
CA THR A 51 -12.12 -11.21 11.87
C THR A 51 -10.97 -11.33 10.88
N THR A 52 -10.85 -12.47 10.18
CA THR A 52 -9.83 -12.68 9.14
C THR A 52 -9.92 -11.63 8.04
N ILE A 53 -11.12 -11.38 7.48
CA ILE A 53 -11.31 -10.37 6.44
C ILE A 53 -10.99 -8.96 6.94
N ARG A 54 -11.45 -8.59 8.15
CA ARG A 54 -11.20 -7.27 8.72
C ARG A 54 -9.70 -7.02 8.95
N CYS A 55 -9.01 -7.99 9.55
CA CYS A 55 -7.57 -7.90 9.80
C CYS A 55 -6.78 -7.88 8.49
N LEU A 56 -7.19 -8.65 7.48
CA LEU A 56 -6.57 -8.64 6.16
C LEU A 56 -6.62 -7.24 5.52
N CYS A 57 -7.81 -6.64 5.45
CA CYS A 57 -7.97 -5.30 4.88
C CYS A 57 -7.17 -4.25 5.66
N ALA A 58 -7.14 -4.32 6.99
CA ALA A 58 -6.34 -3.40 7.81
C ALA A 58 -4.83 -3.54 7.53
N ALA A 59 -4.32 -4.78 7.41
CA ALA A 59 -2.93 -5.03 7.07
C ALA A 59 -2.55 -4.50 5.68
N ILE A 60 -3.44 -4.67 4.69
CA ILE A 60 -3.28 -4.11 3.34
C ILE A 60 -3.27 -2.56 3.39
N GLU A 61 -4.24 -1.95 4.05
CA GLU A 61 -4.36 -0.48 4.14
C GLU A 61 -3.12 0.13 4.80
N ALA A 62 -2.61 -0.48 5.88
CA ALA A 62 -1.38 -0.05 6.53
C ALA A 62 -0.15 -0.20 5.63
N THR A 63 -0.06 -1.30 4.87
CA THR A 63 1.03 -1.52 3.92
C THR A 63 1.02 -0.44 2.83
N LEU A 64 -0.16 -0.14 2.27
CA LEU A 64 -0.33 0.91 1.26
C LEU A 64 0.02 2.30 1.82
N PHE A 65 -0.41 2.62 3.04
CA PHE A 65 -0.09 3.89 3.66
C PHE A 65 1.41 4.02 3.95
N SER A 66 2.05 2.95 4.42
CA SER A 66 3.51 2.92 4.57
C SER A 66 4.23 3.19 3.26
N PHE A 67 3.74 2.65 2.13
CA PHE A 67 4.29 2.94 0.81
C PHE A 67 4.14 4.40 0.39
N ARG A 68 2.99 5.01 0.68
CA ARG A 68 2.79 6.45 0.46
C ARG A 68 3.78 7.29 1.28
N LYS A 69 4.03 6.93 2.55
CA LYS A 69 5.03 7.62 3.38
C LYS A 69 6.44 7.48 2.87
N ILE A 70 6.83 6.28 2.46
CA ILE A 70 8.14 6.08 1.84
C ILE A 70 8.25 6.92 0.54
N ALA A 71 7.19 7.02 -0.26
CA ALA A 71 7.19 7.86 -1.46
C ALA A 71 7.38 9.36 -1.14
N GLU A 72 6.71 9.89 -0.11
CA GLU A 72 6.89 11.28 0.36
C GLU A 72 8.35 11.54 0.77
N ASP A 73 8.97 10.59 1.46
CA ASP A 73 10.31 10.76 2.01
C ASP A 73 11.42 10.55 0.96
N ILE A 74 11.20 9.69 -0.04
CA ILE A 74 12.16 9.48 -1.13
C ILE A 74 12.11 10.63 -2.14
N ALA A 75 10.95 11.22 -2.42
CA ALA A 75 10.82 12.17 -3.53
C ALA A 75 11.80 13.38 -3.48
N PRO A 76 12.06 14.02 -2.31
CA PRO A 76 13.08 15.07 -2.21
C PRO A 76 14.48 14.58 -2.58
N LEU A 77 14.76 13.30 -2.31
CA LEU A 77 16.04 12.68 -2.61
C LEU A 77 16.19 12.39 -4.11
N SER A 78 15.11 12.06 -4.80
CA SER A 78 15.14 11.79 -6.25
C SER A 78 14.93 13.04 -7.11
N SER A 79 14.92 14.24 -6.50
CA SER A 79 14.55 15.50 -7.16
C SER A 79 13.17 15.45 -7.84
N VAL A 80 12.28 14.60 -7.33
CA VAL A 80 10.92 14.42 -7.85
C VAL A 80 9.99 15.39 -7.14
N GLN A 81 9.17 16.10 -7.90
CA GLN A 81 8.12 16.96 -7.37
C GLN A 81 6.75 16.31 -7.58
N PHE A 82 5.98 16.25 -6.50
CA PHE A 82 4.58 15.86 -6.55
C PHE A 82 3.69 17.09 -6.77
N SER A 83 2.63 16.92 -7.57
CA SER A 83 1.59 17.94 -7.68
C SER A 83 0.81 18.06 -6.37
N THR A 84 0.04 19.14 -6.22
CA THR A 84 -0.86 19.32 -5.08
C THR A 84 -1.76 18.11 -4.89
N ASP A 85 -2.40 17.62 -5.95
CA ASP A 85 -3.32 16.47 -5.89
C ASP A 85 -2.62 15.19 -5.42
N GLU A 86 -1.38 14.97 -5.87
CA GLU A 86 -0.57 13.82 -5.47
C GLU A 86 -0.16 13.91 -4.00
N ILE A 87 0.23 15.09 -3.51
CA ILE A 87 0.51 15.33 -2.08
C ILE A 87 -0.74 15.03 -1.24
N GLU A 88 -1.93 15.42 -1.71
CA GLU A 88 -3.16 15.11 -0.99
C GLU A 88 -3.47 13.62 -0.93
N ILE A 89 -3.10 12.85 -1.97
CA ILE A 89 -3.23 11.39 -1.99
C ILE A 89 -2.22 10.75 -1.03
N LEU A 90 -0.95 11.16 -1.09
CA LEU A 90 0.12 10.64 -0.23
C LEU A 90 -0.15 10.87 1.26
N SER A 91 -0.66 12.06 1.57
CA SER A 91 -0.96 12.47 2.95
C SER A 91 -2.36 12.05 3.43
N GLU A 92 -3.21 11.55 2.54
CA GLU A 92 -4.65 11.32 2.75
C GLU A 92 -5.40 12.55 3.28
N LYS A 93 -4.92 13.75 2.95
CA LYS A 93 -5.45 15.03 3.43
C LYS A 93 -5.58 16.01 2.28
N ARG A 94 -6.81 16.48 2.03
CA ARG A 94 -7.06 17.57 1.10
C ARG A 94 -7.19 18.92 1.77
N THR A 95 -6.81 19.98 1.05
CA THR A 95 -7.03 21.36 1.49
C THR A 95 -8.34 21.85 0.92
N VAL A 96 -9.26 22.29 1.79
CA VAL A 96 -10.55 22.85 1.39
C VAL A 96 -10.63 24.29 1.87
N VAL A 97 -11.09 25.18 1.00
CA VAL A 97 -11.40 26.56 1.36
C VAL A 97 -12.89 26.66 1.68
N GLN A 98 -13.23 27.02 2.91
CA GLN A 98 -14.61 27.24 3.33
C GLN A 98 -14.70 28.63 3.96
N GLY A 99 -15.47 29.54 3.35
CA GLY A 99 -15.61 30.91 3.83
C GLY A 99 -14.29 31.70 3.90
N GLY A 100 -13.35 31.44 2.98
CA GLY A 100 -12.01 32.06 2.98
C GLY A 100 -10.99 31.40 3.92
N ILE A 101 -11.40 30.43 4.75
CA ILE A 101 -10.50 29.73 5.68
C ILE A 101 -10.03 28.42 5.05
N ARG A 102 -8.70 28.22 5.00
CA ARG A 102 -8.09 26.96 4.56
C ARG A 102 -8.15 25.93 5.69
N THR A 103 -8.83 24.81 5.46
CA THR A 103 -8.93 23.68 6.40
C THR A 103 -8.44 22.39 5.76
N LYS A 104 -7.95 21.46 6.57
CA LYS A 104 -7.58 20.11 6.12
C LYS A 104 -8.76 19.15 6.35
N ARG A 105 -9.10 18.36 5.33
CA ARG A 105 -10.12 17.31 5.40
C ARG A 105 -9.52 15.98 4.95
N PRO A 106 -9.99 14.83 5.48
CA PRO A 106 -9.54 13.53 4.98
C PRO A 106 -9.83 13.36 3.48
N LYS A 107 -8.90 12.73 2.76
CA LYS A 107 -9.03 12.33 1.36
C LYS A 107 -8.72 10.84 1.26
N PHE A 108 -9.71 10.03 1.63
CA PHE A 108 -9.62 8.58 1.48
C PHE A 108 -9.99 8.19 0.04
N LEU A 109 -9.10 7.46 -0.62
CA LEU A 109 -9.40 6.85 -1.91
C LEU A 109 -10.13 5.53 -1.71
N PRO A 110 -11.07 5.16 -2.60
CA PRO A 110 -11.57 3.79 -2.67
C PRO A 110 -10.41 2.81 -2.86
N PRO A 111 -10.51 1.56 -2.37
CA PRO A 111 -9.39 0.59 -2.37
C PRO A 111 -8.71 0.42 -3.72
N ALA A 112 -9.50 0.35 -4.81
CA ALA A 112 -9.00 0.28 -6.18
C ALA A 112 -8.13 1.48 -6.58
N GLY A 113 -8.57 2.69 -6.23
CA GLY A 113 -7.82 3.92 -6.47
C GLY A 113 -6.60 4.02 -5.55
N ALA A 114 -6.75 3.63 -4.29
CA ALA A 114 -5.69 3.66 -3.29
C ALA A 114 -4.48 2.82 -3.73
N VAL A 115 -4.69 1.58 -4.17
CA VAL A 115 -3.58 0.71 -4.60
C VAL A 115 -2.91 1.22 -5.88
N LYS A 116 -3.70 1.64 -6.88
CA LYS A 116 -3.18 2.17 -8.16
C LYS A 116 -2.33 3.41 -7.95
N GLU A 117 -2.86 4.38 -7.21
CA GLU A 117 -2.15 5.63 -6.94
C GLU A 117 -0.92 5.41 -6.06
N THR A 118 -0.99 4.49 -5.10
CA THR A 118 0.17 4.17 -4.26
C THR A 118 1.33 3.62 -5.08
N PHE A 119 1.09 2.62 -5.92
CA PHE A 119 2.15 2.03 -6.74
C PHE A 119 2.68 3.03 -7.78
N ARG A 120 1.80 3.83 -8.40
CA ARG A 120 2.19 4.89 -9.33
C ARG A 120 3.08 5.94 -8.65
N LEU A 121 2.66 6.44 -7.49
CA LEU A 121 3.37 7.51 -6.78
C LEU A 121 4.66 7.03 -6.15
N PHE A 122 4.71 5.79 -5.67
CA PHE A 122 5.94 5.17 -5.19
C PHE A 122 6.98 5.05 -6.32
N ALA A 123 6.59 4.52 -7.48
CA ALA A 123 7.48 4.45 -8.63
C ALA A 123 7.93 5.85 -9.10
N LYS A 124 7.00 6.80 -9.13
CA LYS A 124 7.30 8.20 -9.44
C LYS A 124 8.32 8.79 -8.47
N ALA A 125 8.19 8.53 -7.15
CA ALA A 125 9.14 8.99 -6.15
C ALA A 125 10.58 8.54 -6.43
N VAL A 126 10.74 7.37 -7.05
CA VAL A 126 12.02 6.77 -7.43
C VAL A 126 12.49 7.25 -8.82
N GLY A 127 11.68 8.01 -9.55
CA GLY A 127 12.00 8.50 -10.90
C GLY A 127 11.67 7.51 -12.02
N THR A 128 10.81 6.52 -11.76
CA THR A 128 10.42 5.48 -12.73
C THR A 128 8.91 5.33 -12.86
N VAL A 129 8.47 4.43 -13.74
CA VAL A 129 7.09 4.01 -13.90
C VAL A 129 7.00 2.51 -13.62
N ALA A 130 6.15 2.11 -12.68
CA ALA A 130 5.92 0.70 -12.40
C ALA A 130 4.87 0.13 -13.35
N THR A 131 5.15 -1.06 -13.89
CA THR A 131 4.19 -1.85 -14.65
C THR A 131 3.52 -2.86 -13.72
N VAL A 132 2.20 -2.78 -13.63
CA VAL A 132 1.35 -3.61 -12.77
C VAL A 132 0.24 -4.23 -13.61
N ASP A 133 0.01 -5.53 -13.40
CA ASP A 133 -1.15 -6.23 -13.96
C ASP A 133 -2.35 -6.08 -13.03
N TYR A 134 -3.39 -5.40 -13.52
CA TYR A 134 -4.65 -5.17 -12.82
C TYR A 134 -5.77 -6.10 -13.31
N GLY A 135 -5.43 -7.34 -13.69
CA GLY A 135 -6.36 -8.38 -14.12
C GLY A 135 -7.16 -9.03 -12.98
N SER A 136 -7.35 -10.35 -13.05
CA SER A 136 -8.24 -11.11 -12.15
C SER A 136 -7.88 -11.00 -10.67
N GLY A 137 -6.59 -11.08 -10.33
CA GLY A 137 -6.13 -10.96 -8.95
C GLY A 137 -6.45 -9.58 -8.34
N PHE A 138 -6.39 -8.51 -9.14
CA PHE A 138 -6.82 -7.18 -8.72
C PHE A 138 -8.34 -7.10 -8.52
N SER A 139 -9.12 -7.77 -9.38
CA SER A 139 -10.57 -7.85 -9.21
C SER A 139 -10.95 -8.56 -7.90
N ASP A 140 -10.28 -9.66 -7.57
CA ASP A 140 -10.46 -10.38 -6.29
C ASP A 140 -10.03 -9.51 -5.08
N PHE A 141 -8.93 -8.76 -5.22
CA PHE A 141 -8.52 -7.77 -4.23
C PHE A 141 -9.63 -6.73 -3.99
N CYS A 142 -10.21 -6.15 -5.05
CA CYS A 142 -11.32 -5.21 -4.91
C CYS A 142 -12.53 -5.86 -4.23
N GLY A 143 -12.91 -7.07 -4.65
CA GLY A 143 -14.03 -7.79 -4.05
C GLY A 143 -13.83 -8.10 -2.57
N THR A 144 -12.59 -8.32 -2.12
CA THR A 144 -12.26 -8.48 -0.71
C THR A 144 -12.66 -7.26 0.13
N PHE A 145 -12.43 -6.05 -0.40
CA PHE A 145 -12.85 -4.82 0.26
C PHE A 145 -14.36 -4.60 0.21
N GLU A 146 -15.06 -5.09 -0.81
CA GLU A 146 -16.53 -5.08 -0.82
C GLU A 146 -17.09 -5.97 0.29
N VAL A 147 -16.49 -7.14 0.53
CA VAL A 147 -16.81 -8.00 1.69
C VAL A 147 -16.56 -7.24 2.98
N ARG A 148 -15.39 -6.62 3.16
CA ARG A 148 -15.11 -5.80 4.33
C ARG A 148 -16.13 -4.66 4.49
N ASN A 149 -16.54 -4.02 3.40
CA ASN A 149 -17.48 -2.91 3.43
C ASN A 149 -18.84 -3.35 4.01
N ARG A 150 -19.42 -4.44 3.50
CA ARG A 150 -20.69 -4.97 4.03
C ARG A 150 -20.57 -5.48 5.48
N LEU A 151 -19.40 -5.99 5.89
CA LEU A 151 -19.14 -6.39 7.28
C LEU A 151 -19.07 -5.23 8.26
N MET A 152 -18.82 -4.01 7.78
CA MET A 152 -18.63 -2.81 8.60
C MET A 152 -19.82 -1.86 8.51
N HIS A 153 -20.58 -1.94 7.42
CA HIS A 153 -21.78 -1.15 7.18
C HIS A 153 -22.93 -2.07 6.71
N PRO A 154 -23.37 -3.04 7.54
CA PRO A 154 -24.41 -3.98 7.16
C PRO A 154 -25.74 -3.24 6.97
N LYS A 155 -26.37 -3.46 5.81
CA LYS A 155 -27.71 -2.97 5.47
C LYS A 155 -28.77 -4.04 5.72
N THR A 156 -28.37 -5.31 5.67
CA THR A 156 -29.23 -6.46 5.97
C THR A 156 -28.58 -7.39 7.00
N PRO A 157 -29.37 -8.22 7.71
CA PRO A 157 -28.82 -9.24 8.61
C PRO A 157 -27.91 -10.26 7.91
N PHE A 158 -28.04 -10.46 6.60
CA PHE A 158 -27.23 -11.41 5.83
C PHE A 158 -25.87 -10.82 5.41
N ASP A 159 -25.70 -9.50 5.48
CA ASP A 159 -24.46 -8.80 5.09
C ASP A 159 -23.27 -9.13 5.99
N VAL A 160 -23.51 -9.73 7.17
CA VAL A 160 -22.46 -10.15 8.10
C VAL A 160 -22.04 -11.61 7.93
N ALA A 161 -22.66 -12.35 7.00
CA ALA A 161 -22.30 -13.73 6.68
C ALA A 161 -21.07 -13.76 5.77
N VAL A 162 -20.07 -14.57 6.11
CA VAL A 162 -18.89 -14.80 5.26
C VAL A 162 -18.97 -16.21 4.72
N GLU A 163 -19.09 -16.29 3.39
CA GLU A 163 -19.17 -17.54 2.66
C GLU A 163 -17.76 -18.03 2.25
N PRO A 164 -17.59 -19.33 1.97
CA PRO A 164 -16.31 -19.85 1.47
C PRO A 164 -15.78 -19.11 0.24
N LYS A 165 -16.66 -18.64 -0.65
CA LYS A 165 -16.29 -17.86 -1.83
C LYS A 165 -15.62 -16.53 -1.47
N ASP A 166 -16.03 -15.90 -0.37
CA ASP A 166 -15.46 -14.63 0.10
C ASP A 166 -14.02 -14.84 0.57
N ILE A 167 -13.76 -15.92 1.32
CA ILE A 167 -12.41 -16.24 1.79
C ILE A 167 -11.51 -16.65 0.62
N ASN A 168 -12.01 -17.46 -0.32
CA ASN A 168 -11.23 -17.85 -1.49
C ASN A 168 -10.88 -16.65 -2.37
N MET A 169 -11.81 -15.69 -2.52
CA MET A 169 -11.55 -14.41 -3.19
C MET A 169 -10.50 -13.59 -2.42
N ALA A 170 -10.62 -13.50 -1.10
CA ALA A 170 -9.65 -12.82 -0.26
C ALA A 170 -8.24 -13.41 -0.38
N ASP A 171 -8.11 -14.74 -0.44
CA ASP A 171 -6.85 -15.45 -0.60
C ASP A 171 -6.18 -15.15 -1.96
N ARG A 172 -6.96 -15.14 -3.05
CA ARG A 172 -6.46 -14.72 -4.38
C ARG A 172 -6.08 -13.24 -4.40
N GLY A 173 -6.88 -12.39 -3.77
CA GLY A 173 -6.65 -10.95 -3.66
C GLY A 173 -5.36 -10.61 -2.90
N ILE A 174 -5.12 -11.25 -1.75
CA ILE A 174 -3.87 -11.03 -0.98
C ILE A 174 -2.65 -11.63 -1.69
N THR A 175 -2.81 -12.77 -2.38
CA THR A 175 -1.74 -13.35 -3.20
C THR A 175 -1.30 -12.37 -4.28
N TRP A 176 -2.27 -11.82 -5.03
CA TRP A 176 -1.99 -10.78 -6.03
C TRP A 176 -1.35 -9.54 -5.41
N PHE A 177 -1.87 -9.06 -4.29
CA PHE A 177 -1.35 -7.86 -3.63
C PHE A 177 0.11 -8.03 -3.21
N ASN A 178 0.45 -9.13 -2.55
CA ASN A 178 1.81 -9.41 -2.08
C ASN A 178 2.79 -9.56 -3.26
N GLN A 179 2.41 -10.31 -4.30
CA GLN A 179 3.24 -10.46 -5.50
C GLN A 179 3.45 -9.12 -6.21
N THR A 180 2.40 -8.33 -6.35
CA THR A 180 2.45 -7.03 -7.03
C THR A 180 3.30 -6.04 -6.25
N TYR A 181 3.10 -5.96 -4.93
CA TYR A 181 3.90 -5.12 -4.04
C TYR A 181 5.39 -5.41 -4.18
N MET A 182 5.79 -6.68 -4.14
CA MET A 182 7.20 -7.09 -4.30
C MET A 182 7.71 -6.72 -5.69
N LYS A 183 6.94 -7.02 -6.73
CA LYS A 183 7.32 -6.70 -8.11
C LYS A 183 7.49 -5.20 -8.36
N VAL A 184 6.69 -4.35 -7.72
CA VAL A 184 6.84 -2.89 -7.80
C VAL A 184 8.11 -2.43 -7.08
N ALA A 185 8.39 -2.98 -5.90
CA ALA A 185 9.62 -2.70 -5.16
C ALA A 185 10.87 -3.11 -5.97
N ASP A 186 10.86 -4.31 -6.56
CA ASP A 186 11.96 -4.83 -7.38
C ASP A 186 12.21 -3.96 -8.62
N GLN A 187 11.14 -3.52 -9.31
CA GLN A 187 11.27 -2.60 -10.45
C GLN A 187 11.93 -1.27 -10.05
N CYS A 188 11.56 -0.73 -8.88
CA CYS A 188 12.14 0.50 -8.35
C CYS A 188 13.61 0.32 -7.96
N GLN A 189 13.94 -0.80 -7.29
CA GLN A 189 15.31 -1.13 -6.91
C GLN A 189 16.21 -1.33 -8.14
N ALA A 190 15.74 -2.05 -9.15
CA ALA A 190 16.47 -2.26 -10.40
C ALA A 190 16.73 -0.94 -11.14
N HIS A 191 15.76 -0.02 -11.15
CA HIS A 191 15.94 1.32 -11.71
C HIS A 191 17.05 2.10 -10.99
N LEU A 192 17.00 2.15 -9.66
CA LEU A 192 18.03 2.83 -8.86
C LEU A 192 19.43 2.25 -9.12
N ALA A 193 19.56 0.92 -9.12
CA ALA A 193 20.83 0.26 -9.39
C ALA A 193 21.39 0.62 -10.78
N LYS A 194 20.52 0.68 -11.81
CA LYS A 194 20.91 1.08 -13.17
C LYS A 194 21.39 2.53 -13.21
N VAL A 195 20.68 3.47 -12.59
CA VAL A 195 21.04 4.89 -12.55
C VAL A 195 22.41 5.08 -11.86
N ILE A 196 22.65 4.37 -10.75
CA ILE A 196 23.94 4.40 -10.04
C ILE A 196 25.06 3.88 -10.95
N ALA A 197 24.85 2.74 -11.62
CA ALA A 197 25.85 2.13 -12.49
C ALA A 197 26.18 2.99 -13.73
N GLU A 198 25.19 3.70 -14.29
CA GLU A 198 25.40 4.64 -15.40
C GLU A 198 26.15 5.89 -14.95
N HIS A 199 25.85 6.40 -13.76
CA HIS A 199 26.59 7.52 -13.17
C HIS A 199 28.07 7.18 -12.95
N ASN A 200 28.36 6.02 -12.36
CA ASN A 200 29.73 5.57 -12.12
C ASN A 200 30.53 5.42 -13.43
N ARG A 201 29.90 4.92 -14.50
CA ARG A 201 30.54 4.79 -15.82
C ARG A 201 30.84 6.11 -16.52
N ARG A 202 30.07 7.17 -16.26
CA ARG A 202 30.29 8.50 -16.87
C ARG A 202 31.38 9.31 -16.17
N ASN A 203 31.75 8.94 -14.96
CA ASN A 203 32.72 9.65 -14.12
C ASN A 203 33.99 8.83 -13.81
N ALA A 204 34.15 7.67 -14.47
CA ALA A 204 35.37 6.87 -14.50
C ALA A 204 36.10 7.16 -15.82
#